data_AF-A0A9C9N1Q7-F1
#
_entry.id   AF-A0A9C9N1Q7-F1
#
_cell.length_a   1.000
_cell.length_b   1.000
_cell.length_c   1.000
_cell.angle_alpha   90.00
_cell.angle_beta   90.00
_cell.angle_gamma   90.00
#
_symmetry.space_group_name_H-M   'P 1'
#
loop_
_entity.id
_entity.type
_entity.pdbx_description
1 polymer ?
#
loop_
_entity_poly.entity_id
_entity_poly.type
_entity_poly.pdbx_seq_one_letter_code
_entity_poly.pdbx_strand_id
1 'polypeptide(L)'
;MLLTRVSHEPVMLPNLLNDWECYNVFNPAVIHHNGLFHMWYRAQGLDWVSRIGYAVSQDGECWNRLEKPVMTPVDGLDSRGLEDPRVVVIEGEFLMCYTAYGSE
;
A
#
# COMPACT_ATOMS: atom_id res chain seq x y z
N MET A 1 -12.51 -20.79 10.86
CA MET A 1 -12.83 -19.40 11.23
C MET A 1 -13.47 -18.73 10.02
N LEU A 2 -14.64 -18.12 10.17
CA LEU A 2 -15.28 -17.36 9.09
C LEU A 2 -15.03 -15.87 9.35
N LEU A 3 -14.54 -15.14 8.34
CA LEU A 3 -14.37 -13.69 8.42
C LEU A 3 -15.65 -13.01 7.94
N THR A 4 -16.07 -11.95 8.63
CA THR A 4 -17.18 -11.08 8.21
C THR A 4 -16.61 -9.82 7.59
N ARG A 5 -17.22 -9.34 6.51
CA ARG A 5 -16.84 -8.07 5.89
C ARG A 5 -17.23 -6.92 6.81
N VAL A 6 -16.30 -5.98 7.01
CA VAL A 6 -16.60 -4.74 7.76
C VAL A 6 -17.49 -3.79 6.95
N SER A 7 -17.35 -3.80 5.62
CA SER A 7 -18.12 -2.95 4.71
C SER A 7 -18.56 -3.69 3.46
N HIS A 8 -19.64 -3.21 2.84
CA HIS A 8 -20.08 -3.66 1.52
C HIS A 8 -19.33 -2.96 0.37
N GLU A 9 -18.74 -1.80 0.66
CA GLU A 9 -17.92 -1.03 -0.27
C GLU A 9 -16.42 -1.27 -0.03
N PRO A 10 -15.55 -1.01 -1.02
CA PRO A 10 -14.11 -0.99 -0.80
C PRO A 10 -13.73 0.06 0.25
N VAL A 11 -12.89 -0.31 1.21
CA VAL A 11 -12.35 0.62 2.23
C VAL A 11 -11.40 1.67 1.64
N MET A 12 -10.94 1.46 0.40
CA MET A 12 -10.10 2.40 -0.34
C MET A 12 -10.37 2.29 -1.84
N LEU A 13 -10.53 3.43 -2.48
CA LEU A 13 -10.68 3.59 -3.93
C LEU A 13 -9.51 4.43 -4.49
N PRO A 14 -9.17 4.26 -5.78
CA PRO A 14 -8.22 5.13 -6.48
C PRO A 14 -8.57 6.61 -6.28
N ASN A 15 -7.56 7.46 -6.15
CA ASN A 15 -7.76 8.91 -6.14
C ASN A 15 -7.45 9.46 -7.53
N LEU A 16 -8.49 9.91 -8.25
CA LEU A 16 -8.36 10.42 -9.62
C LEU A 16 -7.53 11.70 -9.73
N LEU A 17 -7.26 12.39 -8.61
CA LEU A 17 -6.42 13.58 -8.58
C LEU A 17 -4.92 13.26 -8.44
N ASN A 18 -4.59 12.01 -8.09
CA ASN A 18 -3.22 11.57 -7.85
C ASN A 18 -2.78 10.61 -8.96
N ASP A 19 -1.99 11.10 -9.91
CA ASP A 19 -1.56 10.35 -11.10
C ASP A 19 -0.94 8.98 -10.79
N TRP A 20 -0.32 8.83 -9.61
CA TRP A 20 0.38 7.61 -9.20
C TRP A 20 -0.53 6.51 -8.63
N GLU A 21 -1.77 6.86 -8.24
CA GLU A 21 -2.76 5.94 -7.66
C GLU A 21 -4.14 6.06 -8.32
N CYS A 22 -4.23 6.77 -9.46
CA CYS A 22 -5.50 7.08 -10.11
C CYS A 22 -6.15 5.89 -10.82
N TYR A 23 -5.40 4.79 -11.04
CA TYR A 23 -5.91 3.64 -11.77
C TYR A 23 -6.27 2.48 -10.83
N ASN A 24 -5.34 2.02 -9.98
CA ASN A 24 -5.59 0.91 -9.06
C ASN A 24 -5.01 1.20 -7.66
N VAL A 25 -5.70 0.76 -6.61
CA VAL A 25 -5.19 0.63 -5.23
C VAL A 25 -5.60 -0.72 -4.67
N PHE A 26 -4.63 -1.54 -4.24
CA PHE A 26 -4.85 -2.95 -3.92
C PHE A 26 -3.66 -3.60 -3.19
N ASN A 27 -3.75 -4.90 -2.92
CA ASN A 27 -2.70 -5.76 -2.34
C ASN A 27 -1.93 -5.16 -1.14
N PRO A 28 -2.60 -4.68 -0.09
CA PRO A 28 -1.92 -4.00 1.01
C PRO A 28 -1.21 -4.96 1.99
N ALA A 29 -0.19 -4.43 2.68
CA ALA A 29 0.20 -4.86 4.01
C ALA A 29 -0.56 -4.04 5.06
N VAL A 30 -1.05 -4.69 6.11
CA VAL A 30 -1.65 -4.00 7.27
C VAL A 30 -1.12 -4.60 8.56
N ILE A 31 -0.72 -3.74 9.50
CA ILE A 31 -0.40 -4.12 10.88
C ILE A 31 -1.12 -3.19 11.85
N HIS A 32 -1.29 -3.62 13.10
CA HIS A 32 -1.78 -2.77 14.17
C HIS A 32 -0.63 -2.44 15.14
N HIS A 33 -0.33 -1.16 15.32
CA HIS A 33 0.77 -0.69 16.16
C HIS A 33 0.40 0.66 16.80
N ASN A 34 0.77 0.86 18.08
CA ASN A 34 0.47 2.08 18.84
C ASN A 34 -0.98 2.59 18.73
N GLY A 35 -1.95 1.67 18.69
CA GLY A 35 -3.38 2.00 18.67
C GLY A 35 -3.92 2.41 17.29
N LEU A 36 -3.17 2.20 16.21
CA LEU A 36 -3.59 2.45 14.84
C LEU A 36 -3.36 1.24 13.95
N PHE A 37 -4.21 1.09 12.95
CA PHE A 37 -3.90 0.31 11.76
C PHE A 37 -3.00 1.13 10.85
N HIS A 38 -1.92 0.50 10.41
CA HIS A 38 -0.97 1.05 9.45
C HIS A 38 -1.04 0.22 8.18
N MET A 39 -1.36 0.86 7.06
CA MET A 39 -1.50 0.23 5.75
C MET A 39 -0.43 0.75 4.80
N TRP A 40 0.29 -0.18 4.18
CA TRP A 40 1.09 0.09 2.98
C TRP A 40 0.38 -0.57 1.81
N TYR A 41 -0.11 0.21 0.87
CA TYR A 41 -0.91 -0.30 -0.24
C TYR A 41 -0.17 -0.16 -1.56
N ARG A 42 -0.30 -1.16 -2.43
CA ARG A 42 0.15 -1.04 -3.80
C ARG A 42 -0.81 -0.12 -4.54
N ALA A 43 -0.25 0.84 -5.26
CA ALA A 43 -1.01 1.72 -6.13
C ALA A 43 -0.40 1.77 -7.53
N GLN A 44 -1.23 2.03 -8.52
CA GLN A 44 -0.82 2.16 -9.91
C GLN A 44 -1.53 3.34 -10.55
N GLY A 45 -0.77 4.11 -11.31
CA GLY A 45 -1.28 5.14 -12.22
C GLY A 45 -1.55 4.60 -13.62
N LEU A 46 -1.86 5.50 -14.54
CA LEU A 46 -1.97 5.16 -15.97
C LEU A 46 -0.61 4.86 -16.63
N ASP A 47 0.49 5.13 -15.94
CA ASP A 47 1.85 4.76 -16.34
C ASP A 47 2.18 3.28 -16.08
N TRP A 48 1.26 2.54 -15.46
CA TRP A 48 1.40 1.14 -15.07
C TRP A 48 2.54 0.84 -14.09
N VAL A 49 3.15 1.86 -13.49
CA VAL A 49 4.23 1.71 -12.52
C VAL A 49 3.65 1.60 -11.12
N SER A 50 3.88 0.44 -10.48
CA SER A 50 3.44 0.21 -9.11
C SER A 50 4.29 1.00 -8.11
N ARG A 51 3.63 1.65 -7.16
CA ARG A 51 4.24 2.40 -6.04
C ARG A 51 3.58 2.01 -4.74
N ILE A 52 4.26 2.28 -3.62
CA ILE A 52 3.71 1.99 -2.29
C ILE A 52 3.17 3.27 -1.67
N GLY A 53 1.86 3.31 -1.48
CA GLY A 53 1.16 4.33 -0.69
C GLY A 53 1.14 3.95 0.79
N TYR A 54 0.77 4.93 1.63
CA TYR A 54 0.62 4.72 3.06
C TYR A 54 -0.64 5.37 3.61
N ALA A 55 -1.35 4.66 4.48
CA ALA A 55 -2.54 5.15 5.15
C ALA A 55 -2.63 4.63 6.59
N VAL A 56 -3.32 5.38 7.43
CA VAL A 56 -3.62 5.00 8.82
C VAL A 56 -5.11 5.01 9.09
N SER A 57 -5.55 4.16 10.01
CA SER A 57 -6.94 4.09 10.44
C SER A 57 -7.04 3.74 11.93
N GLN A 58 -8.07 4.22 12.61
CA GLN A 58 -8.40 3.82 13.99
C GLN A 58 -9.35 2.61 14.03
N ASP A 59 -10.17 2.42 13.00
CA ASP A 59 -11.28 1.44 12.97
C ASP A 59 -11.09 0.35 11.89
N GLY A 60 -10.13 0.52 10.98
CA GLY A 60 -9.88 -0.37 9.86
C GLY A 60 -10.81 -0.16 8.66
N GLU A 61 -11.74 0.80 8.73
CA GLU A 61 -12.72 1.10 7.69
C GLU A 61 -12.48 2.49 7.08
N CYS A 62 -12.24 3.50 7.92
CA CYS A 62 -11.96 4.88 7.50
C CYS A 62 -10.45 5.12 7.48
N TRP A 63 -9.89 5.42 6.30
CA TRP A 63 -8.45 5.55 6.10
C TRP A 63 -8.03 6.98 5.77
N ASN A 64 -7.06 7.50 6.53
CA ASN A 64 -6.35 8.73 6.21
C ASN A 64 -5.03 8.38 5.49
N ARG A 65 -4.93 8.69 4.20
CA ARG A 65 -3.76 8.39 3.36
C ARG A 65 -2.85 9.60 3.15
N LEU A 66 -1.56 9.35 2.94
CA LEU A 66 -0.63 10.38 2.50
C LEU A 66 -0.85 10.74 1.03
N GLU A 67 -0.61 12.00 0.69
CA GLU A 67 -0.77 12.52 -0.69
C GLU A 67 0.28 11.95 -1.67
N LYS A 68 1.46 11.61 -1.15
CA LYS A 68 2.57 11.07 -1.93
C LYS A 68 2.85 9.62 -1.55
N PRO A 69 3.33 8.80 -2.49
CA PRO A 69 3.80 7.46 -2.18
C PRO A 69 4.97 7.52 -1.21
N VAL A 70 5.08 6.53 -0.33
CA VAL A 70 6.22 6.38 0.58
C VAL A 70 7.39 5.63 -0.06
N MET A 71 7.12 4.87 -1.14
CA MET A 71 8.17 4.25 -1.96
C MET A 71 7.81 4.34 -3.45
N THR A 72 8.81 4.69 -4.25
CA THR A 72 8.77 4.74 -5.72
C THR A 72 10.01 4.02 -6.28
N PRO A 73 9.96 3.51 -7.51
CA PRO A 73 11.15 2.94 -8.15
C PRO A 73 12.37 3.85 -8.06
N VAL A 74 13.56 3.25 -7.88
CA VAL A 74 14.83 3.98 -7.71
C VAL A 74 15.90 3.56 -8.72
N ASP A 75 15.86 2.34 -9.25
CA ASP A 75 16.88 1.83 -10.17
C ASP A 75 16.33 0.75 -11.13
N GLY A 76 17.22 0.00 -11.78
CA GLY A 76 16.85 -1.02 -12.77
C GLY A 76 16.17 -2.26 -12.19
N LEU A 77 16.38 -2.56 -10.90
CA LEU A 77 15.78 -3.71 -10.21
C LEU A 77 14.28 -3.54 -9.96
N ASP A 78 13.82 -2.29 -9.84
CA ASP A 78 12.42 -1.96 -9.58
C ASP A 78 11.81 -1.00 -10.61
N SER A 79 12.47 -0.81 -11.75
CA SER A 79 12.13 0.16 -12.80
C SER A 79 10.69 0.07 -13.34
N ARG A 80 10.03 -1.08 -13.15
CA ARG A 80 8.65 -1.35 -13.58
C ARG A 80 7.66 -1.36 -12.40
N GLY A 81 8.13 -1.29 -11.16
CA GLY A 81 7.29 -1.08 -9.99
C GLY A 81 7.76 -1.79 -8.73
N LEU A 82 7.26 -1.29 -7.60
CA LEU A 82 7.33 -1.89 -6.28
C LEU A 82 5.98 -2.51 -5.96
N GLU A 83 5.91 -3.82 -5.71
CA GLU A 83 4.63 -4.52 -5.63
C GLU A 83 4.42 -5.30 -4.34
N ASP A 84 3.13 -5.44 -3.99
CA ASP A 84 2.60 -6.40 -3.01
C ASP A 84 3.35 -6.41 -1.67
N PRO A 85 3.44 -5.27 -0.97
CA PRO A 85 4.20 -5.16 0.26
C PRO A 85 3.68 -6.14 1.32
N ARG A 86 4.58 -6.64 2.15
CA ARG A 86 4.30 -7.37 3.39
C ARG A 86 5.16 -6.79 4.48
N VAL A 87 4.52 -6.37 5.58
CA VAL A 87 5.21 -5.76 6.71
C VAL A 87 5.03 -6.62 7.94
N VAL A 88 6.13 -6.90 8.64
CA VAL A 88 6.15 -7.57 9.94
C VAL A 88 6.98 -6.74 10.92
N VAL A 89 6.68 -6.87 12.20
CA VAL A 89 7.47 -6.25 13.27
C VAL A 89 8.28 -7.32 13.97
N ILE A 90 9.61 -7.19 13.95
CA ILE A 90 10.54 -8.11 14.62
C ILE A 90 11.48 -7.25 15.46
N GLU A 91 11.55 -7.54 16.77
CA GLU A 91 12.44 -6.82 17.72
C GLU A 91 12.27 -5.28 17.72
N GLY A 92 11.06 -4.80 17.40
CA GLY A 92 10.75 -3.37 17.35
C GLY A 92 11.03 -2.71 16.00
N GLU A 93 11.59 -3.44 15.03
CA GLU A 93 11.84 -2.97 13.68
C GLU A 93 10.70 -3.38 12.73
N PHE A 94 10.35 -2.47 11.81
CA PHE A 94 9.38 -2.72 10.76
C PHE A 94 10.11 -3.22 9.52
N LEU A 95 9.93 -4.50 9.20
CA LEU A 95 10.55 -5.13 8.05
C LEU A 95 9.53 -5.25 6.93
N MET A 96 9.81 -4.64 5.79
CA MET A 96 8.99 -4.77 4.59
C MET A 96 9.67 -5.66 3.55
N CYS A 97 8.99 -6.73 3.16
CA CYS A 97 9.28 -7.46 1.92
C CYS A 97 8.33 -6.95 0.83
N TYR A 98 8.84 -6.77 -0.38
CA TYR A 98 8.04 -6.39 -1.56
C TYR A 98 8.67 -7.02 -2.81
N THR A 99 7.92 -7.09 -3.91
CA THR A 99 8.46 -7.51 -5.20
C THR A 99 9.05 -6.29 -5.91
N ALA A 100 10.36 -6.31 -6.15
CA ALA A 100 11.02 -5.38 -7.06
C ALA A 100 10.82 -5.89 -8.49
N TYR A 101 9.98 -5.20 -9.28
CA TYR A 101 9.74 -5.56 -10.67
C TYR A 101 10.61 -4.70 -11.57
N GLY A 102 11.67 -5.30 -12.11
CA GLY A 102 12.68 -4.58 -12.87
C GLY A 102 12.87 -5.06 -14.29
N SER A 103 13.90 -4.51 -14.90
CA SER A 103 14.43 -4.90 -16.22
C SER A 103 15.80 -5.58 -16.14
N GLU A 104 16.34 -5.71 -14.94
CA GLU A 104 17.62 -6.36 -14.63
C GLU A 104 17.42 -7.78 -14.05
#